data_AF-A0A7S1UZA3-F1
#
_entry.id   AF-A0A7S1UZA3-F1
#
_cell.length_a   1.000
_cell.length_b   1.000
_cell.length_c   1.000
_cell.angle_alpha   90.00
_cell.angle_beta   90.00
_cell.angle_gamma   90.00
#
_symmetry.space_group_name_H-M   'P 1'
#
loop_
_entity.id
_entity.type
_entity.pdbx_description
1 polymer ?
#
loop_
_entity_poly.entity_id
_entity_poly.type
_entity_poly.pdbx_seq_one_letter_code
_entity_poly.pdbx_strand_id
1 'polypeptide(L)'
;ENDDELLYYNGFEVDLWAAGIILCSMLFGTDAPFVWASPDDGRYREICIKGNLRTLSSRWEAINNSTTLSQEFSPSTKRVKVVSESALDLIQSMLRAKREERLTLEQVLEHDWVVQGEVEAPTFSSPLSTAGEH
;
A
#
# COMPACT_ATOMS: atom_id res chain seq x y z
N GLU A 1 32.24 -14.05 24.31
CA GLU A 1 31.80 -12.80 23.65
C GLU A 1 30.46 -13.06 23.00
N ASN A 2 29.69 -12.00 22.82
CA ASN A 2 28.23 -12.00 22.74
C ASN A 2 27.69 -12.48 21.37
N ASP A 3 27.18 -13.70 21.28
CA ASP A 3 26.46 -14.19 20.08
C ASP A 3 25.00 -14.62 20.37
N ASP A 4 24.51 -14.35 21.58
CA ASP A 4 23.13 -14.63 22.00
C ASP A 4 22.34 -13.35 22.32
N GLU A 5 22.53 -12.27 21.54
CA GLU A 5 21.48 -11.25 21.38
C GLU A 5 20.36 -11.87 20.53
N LEU A 6 19.74 -12.90 21.12
CA LEU A 6 18.59 -13.61 20.62
C LEU A 6 17.58 -12.58 20.15
N LEU A 7 17.25 -12.63 18.86
CA LEU A 7 16.17 -11.95 18.16
C LEU A 7 14.99 -11.63 19.10
N TYR A 8 15.10 -10.54 19.85
CA TYR A 8 14.11 -10.20 20.85
C TYR A 8 12.85 -9.83 20.08
N TYR A 9 11.78 -10.58 20.32
CA TYR A 9 10.50 -10.28 19.71
C TYR A 9 10.06 -8.88 20.14
N ASN A 10 9.98 -7.97 19.18
CA ASN A 10 9.49 -6.62 19.39
C ASN A 10 8.07 -6.49 18.82
N GLY A 11 7.06 -6.58 19.69
CA GLY A 11 5.65 -6.47 19.28
C GLY A 11 5.34 -5.15 18.55
N PHE A 12 6.00 -4.05 18.93
CA PHE A 12 5.80 -2.76 18.29
C PHE A 12 6.27 -2.75 16.82
N GLU A 13 7.42 -3.36 16.54
CA GLU A 13 7.93 -3.48 15.16
C GLU A 13 7.07 -4.42 14.32
N VAL A 14 6.44 -5.41 14.94
CA VAL A 14 5.49 -6.34 14.30
C VAL A 14 4.20 -5.63 13.95
N ASP A 15 3.65 -4.82 14.87
CA ASP A 15 2.46 -4.02 14.64
C ASP A 15 2.69 -3.00 13.52
N LEU A 16 3.87 -2.35 13.49
CA LEU A 16 4.22 -1.41 12.43
C LEU A 16 4.35 -2.09 11.07
N TRP A 17 4.92 -3.30 11.03
CA TRP A 17 4.98 -4.09 9.81
C TRP A 17 3.59 -4.51 9.31
N ALA A 18 2.72 -4.95 10.23
CA ALA A 18 1.33 -5.27 9.92
C ALA A 18 0.55 -4.06 9.40
N ALA A 19 0.76 -2.87 9.99
CA ALA A 19 0.19 -1.62 9.50
C ALA A 19 0.64 -1.33 8.04
N GLY A 20 1.89 -1.60 7.70
CA GLY A 20 2.40 -1.49 6.32
C GLY A 20 1.67 -2.42 5.34
N ILE A 21 1.37 -3.66 5.75
CA ILE A 21 0.60 -4.61 4.94
C ILE A 21 -0.83 -4.10 4.70
N ILE A 22 -1.49 -3.63 5.76
CA ILE A 22 -2.86 -3.09 5.66
C ILE A 22 -2.90 -1.85 4.77
N LEU A 23 -1.94 -0.93 4.94
CA LEU A 23 -1.81 0.27 4.11
C LEU A 23 -1.61 -0.08 2.64
N CYS A 24 -0.71 -1.03 2.35
CA CYS A 24 -0.51 -1.55 1.00
C CYS A 24 -1.83 -2.08 0.41
N SER A 25 -2.53 -2.98 1.13
CA SER A 25 -3.81 -3.51 0.67
C SER A 25 -4.87 -2.43 0.43
N MET A 26 -4.95 -1.42 1.29
CA MET A 26 -5.90 -0.31 1.13
C MET A 26 -5.60 0.57 -0.09
N LEU A 27 -4.32 0.83 -0.40
CA LEU A 27 -3.96 1.70 -1.53
C LEU A 27 -4.10 0.99 -2.88
N PHE A 28 -3.73 -0.28 -2.96
CA PHE A 28 -3.83 -1.04 -4.21
C PHE A 28 -5.22 -1.65 -4.43
N GLY A 29 -6.04 -1.79 -3.38
CA GLY A 29 -7.38 -2.35 -3.49
C GLY A 29 -7.41 -3.83 -3.89
N THR A 30 -6.32 -4.55 -3.62
CA THR A 30 -6.13 -5.98 -3.97
C THR A 30 -6.02 -6.86 -2.74
N ASP A 31 -6.03 -8.17 -2.97
CA ASP A 31 -5.58 -9.18 -2.01
C ASP A 31 -4.16 -8.89 -1.49
N ALA A 32 -3.77 -9.60 -0.43
CA ALA A 32 -2.49 -9.46 0.26
C ALA A 32 -1.27 -9.41 -0.69
N PRO A 33 -0.24 -8.60 -0.38
CA PRO A 33 0.92 -8.36 -1.25
C PRO A 33 1.70 -9.64 -1.59
N PHE A 34 1.73 -10.61 -0.68
CA PHE A 34 2.32 -11.95 -0.83
C PHE A 34 1.49 -12.98 -0.05
N VAL A 35 1.69 -14.29 -0.30
CA VAL A 35 0.96 -15.35 0.43
C VAL A 35 1.62 -15.61 1.78
N TRP A 36 2.95 -15.65 1.81
CA TRP A 36 3.73 -15.94 3.01
C TRP A 36 4.89 -14.97 3.14
N ALA A 37 5.22 -14.56 4.36
CA ALA A 37 6.40 -13.76 4.67
C ALA A 37 7.67 -14.64 4.69
N SER A 38 7.96 -15.31 3.56
CA SER A 38 9.10 -16.22 3.39
C SER A 38 9.90 -15.86 2.14
N PRO A 39 11.24 -15.98 2.15
CA PRO A 39 12.07 -15.86 0.95
C PRO A 39 11.65 -16.76 -0.23
N ASP A 40 10.95 -17.87 0.06
CA ASP A 40 10.40 -18.80 -0.94
C ASP A 40 9.24 -18.17 -1.73
N ASP A 41 8.51 -17.22 -1.14
CA ASP A 41 7.50 -16.46 -1.86
C ASP A 41 8.18 -15.41 -2.75
N GLY A 42 8.01 -15.58 -4.06
CA GLY A 42 8.58 -14.66 -5.06
C GLY A 42 8.17 -13.21 -4.86
N ARG A 43 6.95 -12.96 -4.37
CA ARG A 43 6.42 -11.62 -4.12
C ARG A 43 7.06 -11.04 -2.86
N TYR A 44 7.17 -11.81 -1.78
CA TYR A 44 7.87 -11.37 -0.58
C TYR A 44 9.32 -11.00 -0.87
N ARG A 45 10.03 -11.83 -1.64
CA ARG A 45 11.42 -11.54 -2.03
C ARG A 45 11.55 -10.25 -2.84
N GLU A 46 10.64 -10.01 -3.78
CA GLU A 46 10.70 -8.79 -4.60
C GLU A 46 10.38 -7.53 -3.78
N ILE A 47 9.38 -7.61 -2.92
CA ILE A 47 8.88 -6.45 -2.15
C ILE A 47 9.72 -6.19 -0.92
N CYS A 48 9.88 -7.18 -0.04
CA CYS A 48 10.44 -7.01 1.30
C CYS A 48 11.97 -7.15 1.32
N ILE A 49 12.55 -7.97 0.43
CA ILE A 49 14.00 -8.22 0.40
C ILE A 49 14.68 -7.29 -0.62
N LYS A 50 14.25 -7.30 -1.88
CA LYS A 50 14.87 -6.45 -2.93
C LYS A 50 14.44 -4.99 -2.84
N GLY A 51 13.25 -4.74 -2.31
CA GLY A 51 12.73 -3.38 -2.20
C GLY A 51 12.14 -2.82 -3.49
N ASN A 52 11.46 -3.66 -4.27
CA ASN A 52 10.92 -3.29 -5.57
C ASN A 52 9.38 -3.35 -5.59
N LEU A 53 8.74 -2.63 -4.67
CA LEU A 53 7.28 -2.52 -4.55
C LEU A 53 6.61 -1.98 -5.82
N ARG A 54 7.34 -1.21 -6.65
CA ARG A 54 6.84 -0.71 -7.94
C ARG A 54 6.35 -1.83 -8.86
N THR A 55 6.90 -3.03 -8.72
CA THR A 55 6.43 -4.22 -9.45
C THR A 55 4.96 -4.55 -9.16
N LEU A 56 4.44 -4.24 -7.96
CA LEU A 56 3.01 -4.37 -7.67
C LEU A 56 2.18 -3.34 -8.43
N SER A 57 2.64 -2.10 -8.51
CA SER A 57 1.94 -1.04 -9.27
C SER A 57 1.82 -1.39 -10.75
N SER A 58 2.93 -1.81 -11.38
CA SER A 58 2.92 -2.20 -12.80
C SER A 58 2.04 -3.43 -13.07
N ARG A 59 2.01 -4.39 -12.15
CA ARG A 59 1.10 -5.56 -12.24
C ARG A 59 -0.37 -5.15 -12.12
N TRP A 60 -0.69 -4.23 -11.22
CA TRP A 60 -2.03 -3.69 -11.06
C TRP A 60 -2.50 -2.98 -12.33
N GLU A 61 -1.66 -2.12 -12.90
CA GLU A 61 -1.94 -1.48 -14.20
C GLU A 61 -2.18 -2.51 -15.30
N ALA A 62 -1.37 -3.57 -15.36
CA ALA A 62 -1.55 -4.65 -16.33
C ALA A 62 -2.89 -5.40 -16.14
N ILE A 63 -3.29 -5.70 -14.90
CA ILE A 63 -4.57 -6.38 -14.60
C ILE A 63 -5.76 -5.48 -14.97
N ASN A 64 -5.72 -4.21 -14.59
CA ASN A 64 -6.78 -3.25 -14.93
C ASN A 64 -6.91 -3.07 -16.45
N ASN A 65 -5.80 -2.98 -17.16
CA ASN A 65 -5.79 -2.84 -18.61
C ASN A 65 -6.20 -4.14 -19.32
N SER A 66 -5.91 -5.31 -18.73
CA SER A 66 -6.30 -6.62 -19.27
C SER A 66 -7.78 -6.95 -19.05
N THR A 67 -8.42 -6.39 -18.03
CA THR A 67 -9.83 -6.66 -17.68
C THR A 67 -10.83 -5.87 -18.54
N THR A 68 -10.33 -5.01 -19.45
CA THR A 68 -11.14 -4.21 -20.40
C THR A 68 -11.96 -5.05 -21.40
N LEU A 69 -11.87 -6.38 -21.39
CA LEU A 69 -12.58 -7.26 -22.35
C LEU A 69 -13.83 -7.94 -21.80
N SER A 70 -14.32 -7.61 -20.59
CA SER A 70 -15.54 -8.24 -20.06
C SER A 70 -16.50 -7.22 -19.45
N GLN A 71 -17.49 -6.88 -20.27
CA GLN A 71 -18.75 -6.21 -19.96
C GLN A 71 -18.71 -4.72 -19.56
N GLU A 72 -19.19 -3.93 -20.53
CA GLU A 72 -19.70 -2.58 -20.35
C GLU A 72 -20.76 -2.54 -19.24
N PHE A 73 -20.38 -2.03 -18.06
CA PHE A 73 -21.33 -1.40 -17.16
C PHE A 73 -20.75 -0.07 -16.68
N SER A 74 -21.25 1.01 -17.27
CA SER A 74 -20.99 2.43 -16.97
C SER A 74 -19.58 2.99 -17.30
N PRO A 75 -19.45 3.94 -18.25
CA PRO A 75 -18.17 4.56 -18.63
C PRO A 75 -17.61 5.56 -17.60
N SER A 76 -18.18 5.65 -16.40
CA SER A 76 -17.74 6.60 -15.36
C SER A 76 -16.72 6.04 -14.35
N THR A 77 -16.39 4.75 -14.37
CA THR A 77 -15.57 4.13 -13.32
C THR A 77 -14.22 3.61 -13.84
N LYS A 78 -13.42 4.50 -14.46
CA LYS A 78 -11.99 4.24 -14.64
C LYS A 78 -11.21 4.82 -13.46
N ARG A 79 -11.39 4.26 -12.25
CA ARG A 79 -10.56 4.60 -11.09
C ARG A 79 -9.31 3.73 -11.06
N VAL A 80 -8.40 3.94 -12.01
CA VAL A 80 -7.01 3.55 -11.79
C VAL A 80 -6.43 4.61 -10.85
N LYS A 81 -6.47 4.31 -9.55
CA LYS A 81 -5.81 5.15 -8.55
C LYS A 81 -4.30 4.93 -8.73
N VAL A 82 -3.65 5.87 -9.38
CA VAL A 82 -2.17 5.93 -9.41
C VAL A 82 -1.73 6.26 -7.99
N VAL A 83 -1.04 5.33 -7.35
CA VAL A 83 -0.46 5.53 -6.02
C VAL A 83 0.72 6.50 -6.18
N SER A 84 0.81 7.53 -5.32
CA SER A 84 1.91 8.50 -5.43
C SER A 84 3.26 7.87 -5.12
N GLU A 85 4.33 8.41 -5.70
CA GLU A 85 5.69 7.95 -5.46
C GLU A 85 6.08 8.01 -3.98
N SER A 86 5.67 9.06 -3.27
CA SER A 86 5.88 9.19 -1.83
C SER A 86 5.14 8.11 -1.01
N ALA A 87 3.97 7.67 -1.45
CA ALA A 87 3.25 6.58 -0.78
C ALA A 87 3.96 5.23 -0.98
N LEU A 88 4.45 4.99 -2.20
CA LEU A 88 5.22 3.79 -2.53
C LEU A 88 6.50 3.73 -1.70
N ASP A 89 7.20 4.85 -1.56
CA ASP A 89 8.42 4.94 -0.77
C ASP A 89 8.16 4.63 0.73
N LEU A 90 7.10 5.21 1.30
CA LEU A 90 6.69 4.93 2.68
C LEU A 90 6.44 3.44 2.89
N ILE A 91 5.55 2.85 2.08
CA ILE A 91 5.18 1.43 2.21
C ILE A 91 6.41 0.55 2.00
N GLN A 92 7.25 0.87 1.02
CA GLN A 92 8.47 0.11 0.76
C GLN A 92 9.40 0.11 1.97
N SER A 93 9.53 1.25 2.63
CA SER A 93 10.39 1.41 3.80
C SER A 93 9.79 0.76 5.06
N MET A 94 8.46 0.68 5.18
CA MET A 94 7.78 -0.08 6.24
C MET A 94 7.87 -1.61 6.04
N LEU A 95 7.92 -2.09 4.79
CA LEU A 95 7.88 -3.52 4.47
C LEU A 95 9.26 -4.19 4.35
N ARG A 96 10.34 -3.55 4.79
CA ARG A 96 11.68 -4.15 4.78
C ARG A 96 11.75 -5.40 5.66
N ALA A 97 12.38 -6.44 5.10
CA ALA A 97 12.52 -7.74 5.76
C ALA A 97 13.41 -7.67 7.01
N LYS A 98 14.53 -6.92 6.93
CA LYS A 98 15.39 -6.67 8.09
C LYS A 98 14.84 -5.53 8.93
N ARG A 99 14.91 -5.69 10.25
CA ARG A 99 14.48 -4.71 11.25
C ARG A 99 15.24 -3.39 11.10
N GLU A 100 16.54 -3.48 10.86
CA GLU A 100 17.46 -2.34 10.83
C GLU A 100 17.26 -1.49 9.57
N GLU A 101 16.63 -2.06 8.54
CA GLU A 101 16.29 -1.37 7.30
C GLU A 101 14.87 -0.79 7.34
N ARG A 102 14.08 -1.10 8.37
CA ARG A 102 12.67 -0.69 8.50
C ARG A 102 12.58 0.68 9.19
N LEU A 103 11.63 1.50 8.75
CA LEU A 103 11.31 2.76 9.43
C LEU A 103 10.78 2.50 10.85
N THR A 104 11.15 3.39 11.77
CA THR A 104 10.51 3.50 13.09
C THR A 104 9.18 4.26 12.98
N LEU A 105 8.33 4.21 14.01
CA LEU A 105 7.08 4.97 14.02
C LEU A 105 7.31 6.48 13.88
N GLU A 106 8.33 7.01 14.55
CA GLU A 106 8.69 8.43 14.44
C GLU A 106 9.02 8.80 13.00
N GLN A 107 9.86 8.00 12.34
CA GLN A 107 10.21 8.22 10.93
C GLN A 107 9.02 8.05 9.98
N VAL A 108 8.08 7.15 10.30
CA VAL A 108 6.82 7.02 9.54
C VAL A 108 5.97 8.28 9.66
N LEU A 109 5.85 8.85 10.86
CA LEU A 109 5.06 10.06 11.09
C LEU A 109 5.67 11.30 10.44
N GLU A 110 7.00 11.35 10.32
CA GLU A 110 7.74 12.42 9.66
C GLU A 110 7.83 12.25 8.14
N HIS A 111 7.38 11.12 7.60
CA HIS A 111 7.52 10.82 6.19
C HIS A 111 6.72 11.80 5.32
N ASP A 112 7.30 12.21 4.18
CA ASP A 112 6.71 13.18 3.25
C ASP A 112 5.26 12.87 2.89
N TRP A 113 4.95 11.59 2.62
CA TRP A 113 3.58 11.17 2.32
C TRP A 113 2.57 11.44 3.45
N VAL A 114 3.00 11.36 4.70
CA VAL A 114 2.15 11.61 5.88
C VAL A 114 2.02 13.11 6.13
N VAL A 115 3.13 13.85 6.04
CA VAL A 115 3.19 15.28 6.37
C VAL A 115 2.60 16.17 5.27
N GLN A 116 2.78 15.79 4.00
CA GLN A 116 2.33 16.58 2.84
C GLN A 116 0.90 16.24 2.40
N GLY A 117 0.19 15.39 3.13
CA GLY A 117 -1.16 14.96 2.78
C GLY A 117 -2.17 16.11 2.83
N GLU A 118 -2.33 16.83 1.71
CA GLU A 118 -3.60 17.50 1.43
C GLU A 118 -4.69 16.43 1.33
N VAL A 119 -5.44 16.24 2.41
CA VAL A 119 -6.67 15.45 2.39
C VAL A 119 -7.71 16.24 1.61
N GLU A 120 -7.73 16.10 0.27
CA GLU A 120 -8.95 16.36 -0.48
C GLU A 120 -10.00 15.38 0.03
N ALA A 121 -10.87 15.87 0.92
CA ALA A 121 -12.01 15.11 1.39
C ALA A 121 -12.79 14.62 0.16
N PRO A 122 -13.20 13.34 0.11
CA PRO A 122 -14.00 12.86 -1.00
C PRO A 122 -15.25 13.73 -1.10
N THR A 123 -15.34 14.52 -2.18
CA THR A 123 -16.51 15.35 -2.45
C THR A 123 -17.65 14.40 -2.78
N PHE A 124 -18.47 14.08 -1.79
CA PHE A 124 -19.77 13.49 -2.05
C PHE A 124 -20.58 14.54 -2.80
N SER A 125 -20.62 14.48 -4.12
CA SER A 125 -21.62 15.21 -4.89
C SER A 125 -22.97 14.60 -4.50
N SER A 126 -23.63 15.20 -3.51
CA SER A 126 -25.02 14.88 -3.20
C SER A 126 -25.82 14.98 -4.50
N PRO A 127 -26.61 13.96 -4.90
CA PRO A 127 -27.56 14.13 -5.97
C PRO A 127 -28.55 15.20 -5.49
N LEU A 128 -28.41 16.40 -6.05
CA LEU A 128 -29.27 17.53 -5.72
C LEU A 128 -30.70 17.12 -6.06
N SER A 129 -31.51 17.05 -5.00
CA SER A 129 -32.94 16.87 -5.06
C SER A 129 -33.55 17.95 -5.95
N THR A 130 -33.90 17.61 -7.19
CA THR A 130 -34.89 18.37 -7.95
C THR A 130 -36.27 17.93 -7.48
N ALA A 131 -36.63 18.36 -6.28
CA ALA A 131 -38.02 18.48 -5.84
C ALA A 131 -38.30 19.97 -5.73
N GLY A 132 -38.97 20.52 -6.75
CA GLY A 132 -39.25 21.95 -6.86
C GLY A 132 -40.05 22.27 -8.12
N GLU A 133 -41.38 22.14 -7.99
CA GLU A 133 -42.37 23.10 -8.50
C GLU A 133 -42.54 23.25 -10.03
N HIS A 134 -43.59 22.62 -10.58
CA HIS A 134 -44.76 23.31 -11.14
C HIS A 134 -45.89 22.33 -11.52
#